data_AF-A0AAW9BTV8-F1
#
_entry.id   AF-A0AAW9BTV8-F1
#
_cell.length_a   1.000
_cell.length_b   1.000
_cell.length_c   1.000
_cell.angle_alpha   90.00
_cell.angle_beta   90.00
_cell.angle_gamma   90.00
#
_symmetry.space_group_name_H-M   'P 1'
#
loop_
_entity.id
_entity.type
_entity.pdbx_description
1 polymer ?
#
loop_
_entity_poly.entity_id
_entity_poly.type
_entity_poly.pdbx_seq_one_letter_code
_entity_poly.pdbx_strand_id
1 'polypeptide(L)'
;SDISDSSSWQFGLSYLRNENGKVEEFADHDHHADTGHDHEHSHAAAITGANLYGADFVWKWAPDGNYKYRNFTFSAEYMLLDGVVDSKFKDEAESPDNLTAYYVSGVYRFNPSWSAGVRYGEAESYDGHAHGDHMHFTALNDKEVDAMIAWDSSHFGTIRAQYTRAENQDKEKENVFTLQYVMTFGAHGAHAF
;
A
#
# COMPACT_ATOMS: atom_id res chain seq x y z
N SER A 1 18.01 -11.60 11.63
CA SER A 1 18.63 -11.79 12.95
C SER A 1 17.78 -12.78 13.71
N ASP A 2 18.39 -13.73 14.43
CA ASP A 2 17.68 -14.75 15.20
C ASP A 2 17.56 -14.28 16.65
N ILE A 3 16.34 -14.20 17.19
CA ILE A 3 16.11 -13.89 18.62
C ILE A 3 16.23 -15.17 19.46
N SER A 4 15.83 -16.30 18.89
CA SER A 4 15.88 -17.63 19.50
C SER A 4 15.71 -18.73 18.44
N ASP A 5 15.84 -19.99 18.84
CA ASP A 5 15.53 -21.16 18.00
C ASP A 5 14.08 -21.15 17.44
N SER A 6 13.19 -20.39 18.07
CA SER A 6 11.77 -20.28 17.73
C SER A 6 11.37 -18.97 17.05
N SER A 7 12.28 -17.99 16.95
CA SER A 7 11.94 -16.64 16.49
C SER A 7 13.05 -15.97 15.69
N SER A 8 12.69 -15.39 14.55
CA SER A 8 13.59 -14.61 13.69
C SER A 8 12.91 -13.32 13.24
N TRP A 9 13.70 -12.27 13.00
CA TRP A 9 13.20 -11.00 12.49
C TRP A 9 14.15 -10.36 11.49
N GLN A 10 13.58 -9.49 10.67
CA GLN A 10 14.27 -8.65 9.71
C GLN A 10 13.68 -7.25 9.78
N PHE A 11 14.55 -6.25 9.61
CA PHE A 11 14.19 -4.86 9.47
C PHE A 11 14.98 -4.27 8.30
N GLY A 12 14.31 -3.45 7.49
CA GLY A 12 14.91 -2.77 6.35
C GLY A 12 14.55 -1.28 6.33
N LEU A 13 15.43 -0.50 5.72
CA LEU A 13 15.22 0.90 5.41
C LEU A 13 15.55 1.12 3.94
N SER A 14 14.76 1.95 3.27
CA SER A 14 14.96 2.31 1.87
C SER A 14 14.78 3.81 1.67
N TYR A 15 15.46 4.32 0.64
CA TYR A 15 15.34 5.70 0.19
C TYR A 15 15.40 5.73 -1.33
N LEU A 16 14.44 6.41 -1.95
CA LEU A 16 14.39 6.66 -3.37
C LEU A 16 14.23 8.16 -3.61
N ARG A 17 15.11 8.70 -4.44
CA ARG A 17 15.05 10.08 -4.92
C ARG A 17 14.54 10.08 -6.35
N ASN A 18 13.46 10.81 -6.59
CA ASN A 18 12.91 11.02 -7.92
C ASN A 18 13.04 12.50 -8.31
N GLU A 19 13.98 12.80 -9.21
CA GLU A 19 14.18 14.17 -9.72
C GLU A 19 13.30 14.47 -10.94
N ASN A 20 12.79 13.44 -11.64
CA ASN A 20 11.97 13.57 -12.83
C ASN A 20 10.46 13.58 -12.54
N GLY A 21 10.04 13.32 -11.29
CA GLY A 21 8.64 13.22 -10.87
C GLY A 21 8.01 14.54 -10.42
N LYS A 22 8.76 15.64 -10.46
CA LYS A 22 8.19 16.98 -10.26
C LYS A 22 7.48 17.37 -11.55
N VAL A 23 6.16 17.44 -11.52
CA VAL A 23 5.38 18.01 -12.61
C VAL A 23 5.67 19.51 -12.63
N GLU A 24 6.66 19.91 -13.43
CA GLU A 24 6.87 21.30 -13.83
C GLU A 24 5.95 21.64 -15.01
N GLU A 25 4.63 21.53 -14.83
CA GLU A 25 3.71 21.98 -15.89
C GLU A 25 2.55 22.77 -15.28
N PHE A 26 2.90 23.96 -14.80
CA PHE A 26 2.00 25.12 -14.80
C PHE A 26 2.39 26.04 -15.96
N ALA A 27 2.65 25.46 -17.15
CA ALA A 27 2.67 26.27 -18.34
C ALA A 27 1.22 26.65 -18.62
N ASP A 28 0.89 27.91 -18.35
CA ASP A 28 -0.35 28.54 -18.77
C ASP A 28 -0.70 28.08 -20.19
N HIS A 29 -1.70 27.21 -20.29
CA HIS A 29 -2.39 27.05 -21.54
C HIS A 29 -3.27 28.29 -21.68
N ASP A 30 -2.69 29.36 -22.24
CA ASP A 30 -3.41 30.53 -22.75
C ASP A 30 -4.41 30.03 -23.82
N HIS A 31 -5.58 29.61 -23.38
CA HIS A 31 -6.73 29.42 -24.25
C HIS A 31 -7.34 30.80 -24.50
N HIS A 32 -6.82 31.48 -25.53
CA HIS A 32 -7.57 32.53 -26.20
C HIS A 32 -8.89 31.97 -26.73
N ALA A 33 -9.97 32.10 -25.96
CA ALA A 33 -11.33 31.96 -26.45
C ALA A 33 -12.28 32.92 -25.74
N ASP A 34 -13.03 33.59 -26.59
CA ASP A 34 -13.95 34.71 -26.40
C ASP A 34 -15.15 34.37 -25.48
N THR A 35 -15.55 35.37 -24.68
CA THR A 35 -16.89 35.57 -24.08
C THR A 35 -17.67 34.38 -23.47
N GLY A 36 -17.58 34.27 -22.14
CA GLY A 36 -18.57 33.55 -21.30
C GLY A 36 -18.00 33.28 -19.91
N HIS A 37 -18.75 33.59 -18.86
CA HIS A 37 -18.37 33.29 -17.48
C HIS A 37 -18.37 31.76 -17.25
N ASP A 38 -17.28 31.09 -17.59
CA ASP A 38 -16.99 29.73 -17.15
C ASP A 38 -15.70 29.75 -16.32
N HIS A 39 -15.80 29.25 -15.08
CA HIS A 39 -14.67 29.07 -14.20
C HIS A 39 -13.81 27.93 -14.77
N GLU A 40 -12.66 28.30 -15.34
CA GLU A 40 -11.66 27.35 -15.83
C GLU A 40 -11.03 26.64 -14.62
N HIS A 41 -11.49 25.42 -14.35
CA HIS A 41 -10.92 24.55 -13.32
C HIS A 41 -9.82 23.70 -13.96
N SER A 42 -8.55 24.01 -13.68
CA SER A 42 -7.45 23.12 -14.06
C SER A 42 -7.36 21.97 -13.05
N HIS A 43 -7.54 20.74 -13.53
CA HIS A 43 -7.36 19.51 -12.74
C HIS A 43 -5.92 18.98 -12.88
N ALA A 44 -4.93 19.87 -12.87
CA ALA A 44 -3.54 19.44 -12.88
C ALA A 44 -3.23 18.76 -11.54
N ALA A 45 -2.78 17.51 -11.58
CA ALA A 45 -2.38 16.78 -10.39
C ALA A 45 -1.21 17.50 -9.70
N ALA A 46 -1.52 18.32 -8.70
CA ALA A 46 -0.54 19.13 -7.95
C ALA A 46 0.31 18.32 -6.97
N ILE A 47 0.09 17.00 -6.90
CA ILE A 47 0.83 16.10 -6.03
C ILE A 47 1.98 15.49 -6.82
N THR A 48 3.18 15.91 -6.46
CA THR A 48 4.44 15.32 -6.91
C THR A 48 5.03 14.45 -5.79
N GLY A 49 6.24 13.93 -5.97
CA GLY A 49 6.96 13.26 -4.89
C GLY A 49 8.43 13.17 -5.22
N ALA A 50 9.27 13.85 -4.43
CA ALA A 50 10.70 13.96 -4.70
C ALA A 50 11.50 12.89 -3.94
N ASN A 51 11.11 12.60 -2.70
CA ASN A 51 11.85 11.72 -1.81
C ASN A 51 10.90 10.70 -1.17
N LEU A 52 11.08 9.42 -1.46
CA LEU A 52 10.35 8.34 -0.82
C LEU A 52 11.26 7.64 0.18
N TYR A 53 10.86 7.63 1.44
CA TYR A 53 11.48 6.88 2.52
C TYR A 53 10.60 5.68 2.86
N GLY A 54 11.21 4.51 3.04
CA GLY A 54 10.50 3.29 3.41
C GLY A 54 11.17 2.59 4.60
N ALA A 55 10.35 1.97 5.44
CA ALA A 55 10.78 1.10 6.52
C ALA A 55 9.92 -0.17 6.53
N ASP A 56 10.56 -1.33 6.59
CA ASP A 56 9.88 -2.62 6.63
C ASP A 56 10.34 -3.46 7.82
N PHE A 57 9.43 -4.25 8.37
CA PHE A 57 9.70 -5.16 9.47
C PHE A 57 8.96 -6.48 9.25
N VAL A 58 9.68 -7.59 9.38
CA VAL A 58 9.11 -8.94 9.34
C VAL A 58 9.57 -9.70 10.58
N TRP A 59 8.63 -10.30 11.29
CA TRP A 59 8.91 -11.20 12.40
C TRP A 59 8.23 -12.54 12.17
N LYS A 60 8.98 -13.62 12.38
CA LYS A 60 8.49 -15.00 12.24
C LYS A 60 8.69 -15.73 13.55
N TRP A 61 7.65 -16.44 13.97
CA TRP A 61 7.65 -17.29 15.14
C TRP A 61 7.18 -18.69 14.77
N ALA A 62 7.84 -19.71 15.29
CA ALA A 62 7.42 -21.10 15.21
C ALA A 62 7.79 -21.82 16.51
N PRO A 63 6.87 -22.58 17.13
CA PRO A 63 7.21 -23.36 18.31
C PRO A 63 8.28 -24.40 17.96
N ASP A 64 9.26 -24.54 18.84
CA ASP A 64 10.38 -25.48 18.69
C ASP A 64 11.17 -25.32 17.38
N GLY A 65 11.09 -24.15 16.73
CA GLY A 65 11.70 -23.87 15.43
C GLY A 65 11.02 -24.57 14.24
N ASN A 66 9.94 -25.32 14.47
CA ASN A 66 9.29 -26.11 13.43
C ASN A 66 8.13 -25.35 12.77
N TYR A 67 8.47 -24.58 11.74
CA TYR A 67 7.49 -23.78 11.00
C TYR A 67 6.48 -24.61 10.19
N LYS A 68 6.69 -25.92 9.99
CA LYS A 68 5.85 -26.74 9.10
C LYS A 68 4.43 -26.92 9.64
N TYR A 69 4.31 -27.08 10.96
CA TYR A 69 3.04 -27.39 11.62
C TYR A 69 2.34 -26.14 12.13
N ARG A 70 3.07 -25.26 12.81
CA ARG A 70 2.51 -24.06 13.40
C ARG A 70 3.52 -22.94 13.30
N ASN A 71 3.09 -21.81 12.75
CA ASN A 71 3.91 -20.61 12.71
C ASN A 71 3.03 -19.38 12.68
N PHE A 72 3.65 -18.27 13.03
CA PHE A 72 3.11 -16.93 12.89
C PHE A 72 4.11 -16.08 12.12
N THR A 73 3.61 -15.32 11.15
CA THR A 73 4.38 -14.28 10.48
C THR A 73 3.66 -12.96 10.68
N PHE A 74 4.39 -11.99 11.21
CA PHE A 74 4.00 -10.59 11.28
C PHE A 74 4.83 -9.81 10.27
N SER A 75 4.19 -8.89 9.54
CA SER A 75 4.86 -7.96 8.64
C SER A 75 4.26 -6.58 8.78
N ALA A 76 5.10 -5.55 8.75
CA ALA A 76 4.69 -4.17 8.71
C ALA A 76 5.56 -3.40 7.71
N GLU A 77 4.98 -2.42 7.03
CA GLU A 77 5.68 -1.50 6.16
C GLU A 77 5.14 -0.09 6.39
N TYR A 78 6.04 0.89 6.35
CA TYR A 78 5.74 2.30 6.47
C TYR A 78 6.47 3.05 5.36
N MET A 79 5.76 3.94 4.69
CA MET A 79 6.25 4.78 3.60
C MET A 79 5.94 6.24 3.91
N LEU A 80 6.93 7.10 3.66
CA LEU A 80 6.80 8.55 3.77
C LEU A 80 7.32 9.19 2.49
N LEU A 81 6.43 9.88 1.79
CA LEU A 81 6.72 10.63 0.58
C LEU A 81 6.84 12.11 0.93
N ASP A 82 8.01 12.69 0.67
CA ASP A 82 8.35 14.07 0.95
C ASP A 82 8.52 14.87 -0.37
N GLY A 83 8.33 16.19 -0.26
CA GLY A 83 8.34 17.10 -1.39
C GLY A 83 7.11 16.93 -2.27
N VAL A 84 5.94 16.75 -1.64
CA VAL A 84 4.70 16.41 -2.35
C VAL A 84 4.02 17.61 -2.98
N VAL A 85 4.25 18.81 -2.43
CA VAL A 85 3.78 20.09 -2.99
C VAL A 85 4.96 20.91 -3.49
N ASP A 86 4.75 21.61 -4.62
CA ASP A 86 5.69 22.62 -5.13
C ASP A 86 5.97 23.70 -4.07
N SER A 87 7.23 24.10 -3.95
CA SER A 87 7.65 25.22 -3.11
C SER A 87 6.77 26.47 -3.18
N LYS A 88 6.19 26.80 -4.34
CA LYS A 88 5.33 27.98 -4.49
C LYS A 88 4.00 27.90 -3.74
N PHE A 89 3.53 26.69 -3.41
CA PHE A 89 2.25 26.45 -2.72
C PHE A 89 2.44 25.83 -1.32
N LYS A 90 3.67 25.82 -0.79
CA LYS A 90 3.93 25.30 0.56
C LYS A 90 3.39 26.21 1.66
N ASP A 91 3.25 27.50 1.39
CA ASP A 91 2.72 28.48 2.35
C ASP A 91 1.18 28.58 2.31
N GLU A 92 0.52 27.82 1.43
CA GLU A 92 -0.94 27.77 1.34
C GLU A 92 -1.56 26.99 2.51
N ALA A 93 -2.79 27.34 2.86
CA ALA A 93 -3.50 26.69 3.95
C ALA A 93 -3.67 25.17 3.68
N GLU A 94 -3.41 24.35 4.70
CA GLU A 94 -3.54 22.89 4.67
C GLU A 94 -2.62 22.17 3.66
N SER A 95 -1.58 22.85 3.14
CA SER A 95 -0.58 22.26 2.27
C SER A 95 0.17 21.11 2.99
N PRO A 96 0.16 19.87 2.45
CA PRO A 96 0.86 18.76 3.06
C PRO A 96 2.37 18.87 2.88
N ASP A 97 3.11 18.74 3.99
CA ASP A 97 4.57 18.60 3.94
C ASP A 97 4.98 17.23 3.39
N ASN A 98 4.26 16.17 3.77
CA ASN A 98 4.50 14.80 3.37
C ASN A 98 3.20 14.00 3.26
N LEU A 99 3.27 12.86 2.58
CA LEU A 99 2.22 11.84 2.54
C LEU A 99 2.74 10.56 3.19
N THR A 100 1.90 9.91 3.98
CA THR A 100 2.26 8.64 4.61
C THR A 100 1.35 7.50 4.16
N ALA A 101 1.91 6.30 4.08
CA ALA A 101 1.15 5.09 3.86
C ALA A 101 1.78 3.95 4.66
N TYR A 102 0.96 3.10 5.26
CA TYR A 102 1.46 1.96 6.02
C TYR A 102 0.52 0.78 5.96
N TYR A 103 1.06 -0.39 6.25
CA TYR A 103 0.26 -1.56 6.55
C TYR A 103 0.87 -2.41 7.65
N VAL A 104 0.02 -3.20 8.28
CA VAL A 104 0.41 -4.31 9.15
C VAL A 104 -0.34 -5.55 8.75
N SER A 105 0.29 -6.71 8.83
CA SER A 105 -0.33 -8.00 8.55
C SER A 105 0.18 -9.07 9.49
N GLY A 106 -0.72 -9.98 9.86
CA GLY A 106 -0.41 -11.17 10.60
C GLY A 106 -1.01 -12.39 9.91
N VAL A 107 -0.20 -13.42 9.71
CA VAL A 107 -0.64 -14.71 9.17
C VAL A 107 -0.26 -15.81 10.14
N TYR A 108 -1.23 -16.62 10.51
CA TYR A 108 -1.06 -17.74 11.41
C TYR A 108 -1.40 -19.05 10.71
N ARG A 109 -0.48 -20.00 10.77
CA ARG A 109 -0.67 -21.37 10.29
C ARG A 109 -1.01 -22.27 11.47
N PHE A 110 -2.20 -22.87 11.44
CA PHE A 110 -2.70 -23.73 12.52
C PHE A 110 -2.19 -25.17 12.40
N ASN A 111 -2.05 -25.64 11.17
CA ASN A 111 -1.58 -26.98 10.81
C ASN A 111 -0.96 -26.94 9.38
N PRO A 112 -0.37 -28.04 8.88
CA PRO A 112 0.26 -28.08 7.55
C PRO A 112 -0.66 -27.82 6.34
N SER A 113 -1.97 -27.62 6.54
CA SER A 113 -2.91 -27.37 5.45
C SER A 113 -3.74 -26.11 5.64
N TRP A 114 -3.70 -25.44 6.79
CA TRP A 114 -4.57 -24.29 7.04
C TRP A 114 -3.81 -23.10 7.60
N SER A 115 -4.09 -21.93 7.04
CA SER A 115 -3.66 -20.63 7.57
C SER A 115 -4.79 -19.61 7.52
N ALA A 116 -4.80 -18.69 8.47
CA ALA A 116 -5.63 -17.50 8.42
C ALA A 116 -4.76 -16.26 8.59
N GLY A 117 -5.20 -15.15 8.04
CA GLY A 117 -4.48 -13.91 8.15
C GLY A 117 -5.39 -12.71 8.17
N VAL A 118 -4.85 -11.61 8.69
CA VAL A 118 -5.48 -10.30 8.66
C VAL A 118 -4.46 -9.28 8.17
N ARG A 119 -4.94 -8.24 7.50
CA ARG A 119 -4.14 -7.08 7.11
C ARG A 119 -4.96 -5.83 7.36
N TYR A 120 -4.27 -4.78 7.80
CA TYR A 120 -4.82 -3.44 7.86
C TYR A 120 -3.84 -2.50 7.17
N GLY A 121 -4.35 -1.58 6.36
CA GLY A 121 -3.56 -0.54 5.72
C GLY A 121 -4.29 0.79 5.70
N GLU A 122 -3.50 1.86 5.66
CA GLU A 122 -3.97 3.22 5.57
C GLU A 122 -3.01 4.01 4.68
N ALA A 123 -3.56 4.86 3.83
CA ALA A 123 -2.80 5.73 2.94
C ALA A 123 -3.41 7.12 2.92
N GLU A 124 -2.58 8.11 3.20
CA GLU A 124 -2.94 9.52 3.10
C GLU A 124 -2.80 9.99 1.66
N SER A 125 -3.75 10.78 1.22
CA SER A 125 -3.75 11.48 -0.05
C SER A 125 -4.30 12.88 0.16
N TYR A 126 -4.10 13.78 -0.79
CA TYR A 126 -4.68 15.10 -0.74
C TYR A 126 -5.30 15.41 -2.09
N ASP A 127 -6.23 16.33 -2.11
CA ASP A 127 -6.77 16.89 -3.33
C ASP A 127 -6.50 18.39 -3.34
N GLY A 128 -5.82 18.85 -4.40
CA GLY A 128 -5.38 20.23 -4.57
C GLY A 128 -6.20 20.91 -5.65
N HIS A 129 -6.89 22.00 -5.31
CA HIS A 129 -7.74 22.74 -6.23
C HIS A 129 -7.18 24.16 -6.43
N ALA A 130 -6.90 24.51 -7.69
CA ALA A 130 -6.43 25.85 -8.05
C ALA A 130 -7.59 26.85 -8.15
N HIS A 131 -7.42 28.02 -7.55
CA HIS A 131 -8.32 29.16 -7.64
C HIS A 131 -7.52 30.42 -7.99
N GLY A 132 -7.26 30.63 -9.29
CA GLY A 132 -6.38 31.69 -9.76
C GLY A 132 -4.96 31.48 -9.24
N ASP A 133 -4.48 32.43 -8.42
CA ASP A 133 -3.13 32.38 -7.84
C ASP A 133 -3.05 31.56 -6.53
N HIS A 134 -4.16 31.00 -6.05
CA HIS A 134 -4.23 30.25 -4.78
C HIS A 134 -4.50 28.77 -4.97
N MET A 135 -4.00 27.94 -4.06
CA MET A 135 -4.32 26.50 -4.00
C MET A 135 -5.04 26.15 -2.69
N HIS A 136 -6.14 25.43 -2.78
CA HIS A 136 -6.82 24.84 -1.63
C HIS A 136 -6.52 23.33 -1.57
N PHE A 137 -6.10 22.84 -0.41
CA PHE A 137 -5.84 21.42 -0.20
C PHE A 137 -6.93 20.80 0.68
N THR A 138 -7.36 19.59 0.34
CA THR A 138 -8.28 18.78 1.16
C THR A 138 -7.58 17.48 1.51
N ALA A 139 -7.43 17.20 2.80
CA ALA A 139 -6.86 15.93 3.26
C ALA A 139 -7.83 14.78 3.02
N LEU A 140 -7.34 13.72 2.38
CA LEU A 140 -8.06 12.50 2.06
C LEU A 140 -7.32 11.30 2.65
N ASN A 141 -8.05 10.23 2.94
CA ASN A 141 -7.44 9.05 3.53
C ASN A 141 -8.21 7.79 3.14
N ASP A 142 -7.48 6.82 2.59
CA ASP A 142 -8.00 5.51 2.25
C ASP A 142 -7.63 4.48 3.33
N LYS A 143 -8.57 3.61 3.71
CA LYS A 143 -8.35 2.53 4.70
C LYS A 143 -8.78 1.19 4.15
N GLU A 144 -8.02 0.15 4.44
CA GLU A 144 -8.34 -1.21 4.01
C GLU A 144 -8.14 -2.22 5.15
N VAL A 145 -9.10 -3.12 5.32
CA VAL A 145 -9.00 -4.29 6.20
C VAL A 145 -9.26 -5.55 5.39
N ASP A 146 -8.31 -6.49 5.45
CA ASP A 146 -8.48 -7.83 4.89
C ASP A 146 -8.54 -8.89 5.99
N ALA A 147 -9.41 -9.88 5.77
CA ALA A 147 -9.38 -11.15 6.46
C ALA A 147 -9.31 -12.28 5.45
N MET A 148 -8.39 -13.22 5.64
CA MET A 148 -8.23 -14.37 4.75
C MET A 148 -8.18 -15.69 5.50
N ILE A 149 -8.62 -16.74 4.81
CA ILE A 149 -8.36 -18.14 5.17
C ILE A 149 -7.87 -18.87 3.92
N ALA A 150 -6.82 -19.66 4.08
CA ALA A 150 -6.24 -20.45 3.01
C ALA A 150 -6.08 -21.91 3.41
N TRP A 151 -6.35 -22.79 2.45
CA TRP A 151 -6.13 -24.21 2.54
C TRP A 151 -5.10 -24.67 1.52
N ASP A 152 -4.00 -25.24 1.99
CA ASP A 152 -2.95 -25.85 1.17
C ASP A 152 -3.21 -27.35 1.02
N SER A 153 -3.42 -27.80 -0.22
CA SER A 153 -3.47 -29.23 -0.53
C SER A 153 -2.07 -29.84 -0.49
N SER A 154 -1.97 -31.12 -0.13
CA SER A 154 -0.69 -31.82 -0.03
C SER A 154 0.04 -32.02 -1.35
N HIS A 155 -0.61 -31.78 -2.49
CA HIS A 155 -0.09 -32.20 -3.78
C HIS A 155 0.06 -31.10 -4.84
N PHE A 156 -0.85 -30.14 -5.06
CA PHE A 156 -0.69 -29.23 -6.23
C PHE A 156 -1.27 -27.81 -6.13
N GLY A 157 -1.85 -27.40 -5.00
CA GLY A 157 -2.43 -26.05 -4.95
C GLY A 157 -3.00 -25.59 -3.62
N THR A 158 -3.29 -24.29 -3.58
CA THR A 158 -3.84 -23.56 -2.45
C THR A 158 -5.16 -22.91 -2.85
N ILE A 159 -6.20 -23.13 -2.04
CA ILE A 159 -7.47 -22.39 -2.13
C ILE A 159 -7.44 -21.29 -1.08
N ARG A 160 -7.70 -20.05 -1.46
CA ARG A 160 -7.76 -18.90 -0.54
C ARG A 160 -9.08 -18.17 -0.70
N ALA A 161 -9.77 -17.95 0.40
CA ALA A 161 -10.88 -17.01 0.49
C ALA A 161 -10.40 -15.76 1.24
N GLN A 162 -10.73 -14.58 0.72
CA GLN A 162 -10.41 -13.30 1.30
C GLN A 162 -11.65 -12.39 1.28
N TYR A 163 -11.87 -11.70 2.39
CA TYR A 163 -12.83 -10.61 2.50
C TYR A 163 -12.06 -9.32 2.74
N THR A 164 -12.33 -8.33 1.91
CA THR A 164 -11.71 -7.00 1.96
C THR A 164 -12.80 -5.97 2.22
N ARG A 165 -12.53 -5.06 3.14
CA ARG A 165 -13.35 -3.88 3.39
C ARG A 165 -12.49 -2.65 3.19
N ALA A 166 -12.80 -1.89 2.14
CA ALA A 166 -12.14 -0.63 1.83
C ALA A 166 -13.06 0.54 2.21
N GLU A 167 -12.47 1.61 2.73
CA GLU A 167 -13.12 2.90 2.93
C GLU A 167 -12.34 3.92 2.10
N ASN A 168 -13.01 4.55 1.15
CA ASN A 168 -12.39 5.51 0.24
C ASN A 168 -12.36 6.93 0.84
N GLN A 169 -11.79 7.85 0.08
CA GLN A 169 -11.67 9.29 0.35
C GLN A 169 -13.01 9.97 0.74
N ASP A 170 -14.14 9.48 0.22
CA ASP A 170 -15.49 9.97 0.51
C ASP A 170 -16.16 9.27 1.70
N LYS A 171 -15.42 8.42 2.42
CA LYS A 171 -15.90 7.55 3.52
C LYS A 171 -16.93 6.53 3.08
N GLU A 172 -17.02 6.28 1.77
CA GLU A 172 -17.84 5.22 1.23
C GLU A 172 -17.15 3.87 1.48
N LYS A 173 -17.97 2.87 1.80
CA LYS A 173 -17.50 1.55 2.22
C LYS A 173 -17.78 0.54 1.14
N GLU A 174 -16.73 -0.09 0.66
CA GLU A 174 -16.80 -1.18 -0.29
C GLU A 174 -16.42 -2.49 0.38
N ASN A 175 -17.08 -3.57 -0.03
CA ASN A 175 -16.87 -4.90 0.52
C ASN A 175 -16.68 -5.87 -0.63
N VAL A 176 -15.51 -6.50 -0.69
CA VAL A 176 -15.13 -7.42 -1.76
C VAL A 176 -14.87 -8.79 -1.16
N PHE A 177 -15.46 -9.81 -1.76
CA PHE A 177 -15.15 -11.20 -1.45
C PHE A 177 -14.44 -11.84 -2.64
N THR A 178 -13.27 -12.42 -2.38
CA THR A 178 -12.43 -13.02 -3.41
C THR A 178 -12.15 -14.48 -3.06
N LEU A 179 -12.38 -15.38 -4.01
CA LEU A 179 -11.98 -16.78 -3.93
C LEU A 179 -10.94 -17.07 -5.01
N GLN A 180 -9.77 -17.54 -4.59
CA GLN A 180 -8.64 -17.83 -5.48
C GLN A 180 -8.24 -19.28 -5.35
N TYR A 181 -7.89 -19.90 -6.47
CA TYR A 181 -7.25 -21.20 -6.51
C TYR A 181 -5.94 -21.07 -7.27
N VAL A 182 -4.84 -21.30 -6.58
CA VAL A 182 -3.48 -21.24 -7.13
C VAL A 182 -2.96 -22.66 -7.27
N MET A 183 -2.63 -23.06 -8.49
CA MET A 183 -2.00 -24.35 -8.78
C MET A 183 -0.55 -24.17 -9.20
N THR A 184 0.32 -25.05 -8.74
CA THR A 184 1.71 -25.11 -9.19
C THR A 184 1.94 -26.42 -9.94
N PHE A 185 2.26 -26.34 -11.23
CA PHE A 185 2.62 -27.50 -12.04
C PHE A 185 4.14 -27.62 -12.08
N GLY A 186 4.70 -28.50 -11.25
CA GLY A 186 6.09 -28.95 -11.39
C GLY A 186 6.14 -30.23 -12.23
N ALA A 187 7.12 -30.33 -13.14
CA ALA A 187 7.50 -31.63 -13.69
C ALA A 187 7.97 -32.48 -12.51
N HIS A 188 7.22 -33.51 -12.15
CA HIS A 188 7.78 -34.56 -11.30
C HIS A 188 9.05 -35.04 -12.02
N GLY A 189 10.20 -34.94 -11.36
CA GLY A 189 11.29 -35.84 -11.70
C GLY A 189 10.69 -37.24 -11.62
N ALA A 190 10.53 -37.89 -12.78
CA ALA A 190 10.19 -39.28 -12.83
C ALA A 190 11.07 -39.98 -11.80
N HIS A 191 10.45 -40.73 -10.90
CA HIS A 191 11.16 -41.65 -10.03
C HIS A 191 12.17 -42.39 -10.91
N ALA A 192 13.46 -42.10 -10.75
CA ALA A 192 14.48 -43.01 -11.26
C ALA A 192 14.34 -44.27 -10.40
N PHE A 193 14.15 -45.40 -11.09
CA PHE A 193 13.93 -46.75 -10.58
C PHE A 193 14.69 -47.08 -9.29
#